data_AF-F0BDF6-F1
#
_entry.id   AF-F0BDF6-F1
#
_cell.length_a   1.000
_cell.length_b   1.000
_cell.length_c   1.000
_cell.angle_alpha   90.00
_cell.angle_beta   90.00
_cell.angle_gamma   90.00
#
_symmetry.space_group_name_H-M   'P 1'
#
loop_
_entity.id
_entity.type
_entity.pdbx_description
1 polymer ?
#
loop_
_entity_poly.entity_id
_entity_poly.type
_entity_poly.pdbx_seq_one_letter_code
_entity_poly.pdbx_strand_id
1 'polypeptide(L)' 'MALELGLGLPLLVGLYACWVALLGVPLLPGTVVSVHGANGLGVSNPGGGWGSPALWAVLLVVGAVALKPPR' A
#
# COMPACT_ATOMS: atom_id res chain seq x y z
N MET A 1 -9.19 -3.15 10.02
CA MET A 1 -8.29 -2.56 11.02
C MET A 1 -7.08 -3.46 11.34
N ALA A 2 -7.26 -4.69 11.87
CA ALA A 2 -6.13 -5.52 12.31
C ALA A 2 -5.12 -5.86 11.20
N LEU A 3 -5.61 -6.18 9.98
CA LEU A 3 -4.75 -6.46 8.82
C LEU A 3 -3.92 -5.24 8.41
N GLU A 4 -4.53 -4.06 8.35
CA GLU A 4 -3.85 -2.82 7.97
C GLU A 4 -2.74 -2.48 8.96
N LEU A 5 -3.00 -2.63 10.27
CA LEU A 5 -1.99 -2.43 11.31
C LEU A 5 -0.90 -3.51 11.26
N GLY A 6 -1.28 -4.77 11.03
CA GLY A 6 -0.35 -5.89 10.90
C GLY A 6 0.59 -5.79 9.69
N LEU A 7 0.19 -5.08 8.63
CA LEU A 7 1.06 -4.77 7.50
C LEU A 7 1.81 -3.44 7.68
N GLY A 8 1.14 -2.40 8.19
CA GLY A 8 1.73 -1.06 8.30
C GLY A 8 2.82 -0.95 9.35
N LEU A 9 2.63 -1.56 10.53
CA LEU A 9 3.59 -1.43 11.63
C LEU A 9 4.95 -2.09 11.32
N PRO A 10 5.02 -3.32 10.78
CA PRO A 10 6.30 -3.91 10.37
C PRO A 10 7.00 -3.11 9.27
N LEU A 11 6.26 -2.57 8.30
CA LEU A 11 6.81 -1.69 7.26
C LEU A 11 7.45 -0.44 7.86
N LEU A 12 6.80 0.18 8.85
CA LEU A 12 7.28 1.39 9.50
C LEU A 12 8.62 1.18 10.22
N VAL A 13 8.79 0.05 10.92
CA VAL A 13 10.02 -0.27 11.67
C VAL A 13 11.04 -1.07 10.85
N GLY A 14 10.73 -1.40 9.58
CA GLY A 14 11.60 -2.18 8.70
C GLY A 14 11.64 -3.69 8.96
N LEU A 15 10.74 -4.21 9.80
CA LEU A 15 10.70 -5.62 10.18
C LEU A 15 10.04 -6.46 9.06
N TYR A 16 10.74 -7.47 8.54
CA TYR A 16 10.28 -8.30 7.42
C TYR A 16 9.77 -7.49 6.22
N ALA A 17 10.29 -6.27 6.01
CA ALA A 17 9.69 -5.28 5.12
C ALA A 17 9.55 -5.75 3.66
N CYS A 18 10.47 -6.58 3.13
CA CYS A 18 10.33 -7.19 1.82
C CYS A 18 9.04 -8.03 1.70
N TRP A 19 8.82 -8.95 2.64
CA TRP A 19 7.64 -9.83 2.65
C TRP A 19 6.35 -9.07 2.93
N VAL A 20 6.40 -8.15 3.88
CA VAL A 20 5.23 -7.36 4.25
C VAL A 20 4.84 -6.41 3.11
N ALA A 21 5.82 -5.86 2.38
CA ALA A 21 5.55 -5.07 1.18
C ALA A 21 4.83 -5.90 0.11
N LEU A 22 5.32 -7.11 -0.17
CA LEU A 22 4.67 -8.04 -1.12
C LEU A 22 3.21 -8.35 -0.73
N LEU A 23 2.92 -8.55 0.55
CA LEU A 23 1.56 -8.79 1.04
C LEU A 23 0.66 -7.54 0.91
N GLY A 24 1.24 -6.35 1.05
CA GLY A 24 0.51 -5.09 0.87
C GLY A 24 0.24 -4.73 -0.60
N VAL A 25 0.98 -5.30 -1.55
CA VAL A 25 0.81 -5.02 -3.00
C VAL A 25 -0.60 -5.26 -3.50
N PRO A 26 -1.31 -6.38 -3.24
CA PRO A 26 -2.68 -6.56 -3.71
C PRO A 26 -3.70 -5.69 -2.96
N LEU A 27 -3.41 -5.28 -1.72
CA LEU A 27 -4.36 -4.57 -0.88
C LEU A 27 -4.67 -3.17 -1.42
N LEU A 28 -3.63 -2.36 -1.73
CA LEU A 28 -3.81 -0.96 -2.13
C LEU A 28 -4.47 -0.79 -3.51
N PRO A 29 -4.08 -1.51 -4.59
CA PRO A 29 -4.79 -1.52 -5.86
C PRO A 29 -6.23 -2.03 -5.71
N GLY A 30 -6.48 -2.98 -4.80
CA GLY A 30 -7.83 -3.39 -4.45
C GLY A 30 -8.70 -2.20 -4.05
N THR A 31 -8.19 -1.32 -3.16
CA THR A 31 -8.93 -0.12 -2.73
C THR A 31 -9.10 0.94 -3.83
N VAL A 32 -8.17 1.00 -4.79
CA VAL A 32 -8.31 1.84 -5.99
C VAL A 32 -9.48 1.33 -6.81
N VAL A 33 -9.55 0.03 -7.10
CA VAL A 33 -10.62 -0.53 -7.93
C VAL A 33 -11.97 -0.51 -7.21
N SER A 34 -12.02 -0.83 -5.92
CA SER A 34 -13.27 -1.08 -5.21
C SER A 34 -13.87 0.14 -4.49
N VAL A 35 -13.07 1.15 -4.14
CA VAL A 35 -13.53 2.29 -3.32
C VAL A 35 -13.25 3.64 -3.97
N HIS A 36 -12.05 3.86 -4.52
CA HIS A 36 -11.59 5.21 -4.92
C HIS A 36 -11.57 5.45 -6.44
N GLY A 37 -11.82 4.42 -7.25
CA GLY A 37 -11.58 4.46 -8.69
C GLY A 37 -12.42 5.52 -9.40
N ALA A 38 -13.66 5.71 -8.96
CA ALA A 38 -14.55 6.75 -9.46
C ALA A 38 -14.25 8.16 -8.92
N ASN A 39 -13.45 8.27 -7.85
CA ASN A 39 -13.22 9.52 -7.14
C ASN A 39 -12.08 10.36 -7.73
N GLY A 40 -11.46 9.95 -8.84
CA GLY A 40 -10.35 10.69 -9.48
C GLY A 40 -9.06 10.72 -8.64
N LEU A 41 -8.06 11.51 -9.05
CA LEU A 41 -6.72 11.49 -8.46
C LEU A 41 -6.60 12.25 -7.12
N GLY A 42 -7.29 13.38 -6.98
CA GLY A 42 -7.04 14.35 -5.92
C GLY A 42 -7.47 13.87 -4.53
N VAL A 43 -6.60 14.06 -3.52
CA VAL A 43 -6.90 13.71 -2.12
C VAL A 43 -8.08 14.49 -1.54
N SER A 44 -8.37 15.67 -2.10
CA SER A 44 -9.47 16.54 -1.70
C SER A 44 -10.81 16.19 -2.38
N ASN A 45 -10.85 15.19 -3.27
CA ASN A 45 -12.11 14.76 -3.87
C ASN A 45 -13.05 14.17 -2.79
N PRO A 46 -14.38 14.30 -2.96
CA PRO A 46 -15.34 13.69 -2.05
C PRO A 46 -15.09 12.18 -1.90
N GLY A 47 -14.95 11.70 -0.67
CA GLY A 47 -14.59 10.31 -0.38
C GLY A 47 -13.12 9.94 -0.60
N GLY A 48 -12.27 10.91 -0.95
CA GLY A 48 -10.84 10.73 -1.24
C GLY A 48 -10.58 10.18 -2.64
N GLY A 49 -9.62 10.75 -3.35
CA GLY A 49 -9.16 10.23 -4.65
C GLY A 49 -8.22 9.04 -4.53
N TRP A 50 -8.00 8.34 -5.65
CA TRP A 50 -7.15 7.15 -5.71
C TRP A 50 -5.64 7.46 -5.75
N GLY A 51 -5.24 8.73 -5.82
CA GLY A 51 -3.83 9.12 -5.94
C GLY A 51 -2.97 8.63 -4.76
N SER A 52 -3.45 8.77 -3.52
CA SER A 52 -2.74 8.29 -2.33
C SER A 52 -2.54 6.76 -2.32
N PRO A 53 -3.59 5.92 -2.43
CA PRO A 53 -3.39 4.47 -2.45
C PRO A 53 -2.56 3.99 -3.64
N ALA A 54 -2.66 4.62 -4.82
CA ALA A 54 -1.82 4.25 -5.95
C ALA A 54 -0.34 4.59 -5.75
N LEU A 55 -0.02 5.78 -5.18
CA LEU A 55 1.35 6.13 -4.82
C LEU A 55 1.94 5.09 -3.87
N TRP A 56 1.21 4.75 -2.82
CA TRP A 56 1.67 3.75 -1.85
C TRP A 56 1.82 2.37 -2.47
N ALA A 57 0.92 1.95 -3.38
CA ALA A 57 1.05 0.68 -4.09
C ALA A 57 2.37 0.62 -4.90
N VAL A 58 2.72 1.70 -5.60
CA VAL A 58 4.00 1.80 -6.33
C VAL A 58 5.18 1.71 -5.36
N LEU A 59 5.14 2.43 -4.24
CA LEU A 59 6.20 2.39 -3.23
C LEU A 59 6.36 0.99 -2.62
N LEU A 60 5.27 0.25 -2.41
CA LEU A 60 5.34 -1.15 -1.96
C LEU A 60 5.99 -2.06 -3.01
N VAL A 61 5.66 -1.89 -4.29
CA VAL A 61 6.30 -2.66 -5.38
C VAL A 61 7.80 -2.35 -5.45
N VAL A 62 8.17 -1.07 -5.42
CA VAL A 62 9.57 -0.64 -5.41
C VAL A 62 10.29 -1.21 -4.19
N GLY A 63 9.68 -1.11 -3.01
CA GLY A 63 10.23 -1.66 -1.77
C GLY A 63 10.42 -3.18 -1.85
N ALA A 64 9.43 -3.92 -2.34
CA ALA A 64 9.52 -5.37 -2.50
C ALA A 64 10.67 -5.80 -3.42
N VAL A 65 10.91 -5.05 -4.50
CA VAL A 65 12.00 -5.34 -5.46
C VAL A 65 13.37 -4.88 -4.92
N ALA A 66 13.42 -3.75 -4.22
CA ALA A 66 14.66 -3.19 -3.70
C ALA A 66 15.17 -3.89 -2.43
N LEU A 67 14.26 -4.43 -1.61
CA LEU A 67 14.61 -5.04 -0.34
C LEU A 67 15.01 -6.50 -0.51
N LYS A 68 16.14 -6.88 0.09
CA LYS A 68 16.54 -8.28 0.24
C LYS A 68 15.60 -8.95 1.25
N PRO A 69 15.06 -10.15 0.97
CA PRO A 69 14.32 -10.90 1.98
C PRO A 69 15.26 -11.25 3.15
N PRO A 70 14.77 -11.22 4.41
CA PRO A 70 15.54 -11.64 5.57
C PRO A 70 15.93 -13.12 5.45
N ARG A 71 17.09 -13.47 6.03
CA ARG A 71 17.63 -14.83 6.05
C ARG A 71 16.86 -15.72 7.03
#